data_AF-J6IN99-F1
#
_entry.id   AF-J6IN99-F1
#
_cell.length_a   1.000
_cell.length_b   1.000
_cell.length_c   1.000
_cell.angle_alpha   90.00
_cell.angle_beta   90.00
_cell.angle_gamma   90.00
#
_symmetry.space_group_name_H-M   'P 1'
#
loop_
_entity.id
_entity.type
_entity.pdbx_description
1 polymer ?
#
loop_
_entity_poly.entity_id
_entity_poly.type
_entity_poly.pdbx_seq_one_letter_code
_entity_poly.pdbx_strand_id
1 'polypeptide(L)'
;MGQKAEETLDISFDEFSNYLRAHTRIFMDVEGGSYYLTHTDGYWRAQDCAVMNDKGHFTDCSDLVPTLSEFLGLTWLDGKKIEDVFDESTFYKSIQD
;
A
#
# COMPACT_ATOMS: atom_id res chain seq x y z
N MET A 1 6.15 -3.23 11.59
CA MET A 1 5.15 -2.47 10.82
C MET A 1 5.42 -0.99 11.05
N GLY A 2 5.35 -0.14 10.03
CA GLY A 2 5.51 1.30 10.24
C GLY A 2 4.23 1.96 10.77
N GLN A 3 4.34 3.19 11.27
CA GLN A 3 3.20 4.01 11.66
C GLN A 3 2.79 4.92 10.50
N LYS A 4 1.49 5.19 10.40
CA LYS A 4 0.95 6.12 9.41
C LYS A 4 1.20 7.56 9.86
N ALA A 5 1.78 8.38 8.99
CA ALA A 5 1.95 9.81 9.25
C ALA A 5 0.60 10.54 9.27
N GLU A 6 0.54 11.68 9.97
CA GLU A 6 -0.65 12.55 9.97
C GLU A 6 -0.81 13.31 8.64
N GLU A 7 0.32 13.70 8.03
CA GLU A 7 0.34 14.45 6.77
C GLU A 7 0.14 13.54 5.56
N THR A 8 -0.71 14.00 4.64
CA THR A 8 -0.94 13.37 3.33
C THR A 8 0.22 13.67 2.38
N LEU A 9 0.45 12.76 1.44
CA LEU A 9 1.35 12.93 0.31
C LEU A 9 0.55 13.45 -0.89
N ASP A 10 0.97 14.59 -1.43
CA ASP A 10 0.51 15.11 -2.71
C ASP A 10 1.50 14.65 -3.80
N ILE A 11 1.14 13.60 -4.52
CA ILE A 11 1.99 12.93 -5.52
C ILE A 11 1.14 12.44 -6.69
N SER A 12 1.67 12.59 -7.90
CA SER A 12 1.10 11.96 -9.10
C SER A 12 1.34 10.44 -9.13
N PHE A 13 0.66 9.71 -10.01
CA PHE A 13 0.85 8.26 -10.15
C PHE A 13 2.30 7.88 -10.54
N ASP A 14 2.92 8.66 -11.42
CA ASP A 14 4.32 8.46 -11.81
C ASP A 14 5.28 8.67 -10.62
N GLU A 15 5.04 9.71 -9.82
CA GLU A 15 5.80 9.99 -8.60
C GLU A 15 5.54 8.92 -7.53
N PHE A 16 4.33 8.40 -7.42
CA PHE A 16 3.98 7.31 -6.52
C PHE A 16 4.77 6.03 -6.82
N SER A 17 4.88 5.66 -8.09
CA SER A 17 5.70 4.51 -8.50
C SER A 17 7.18 4.70 -8.10
N ASN A 18 7.72 5.91 -8.30
CA ASN A 18 9.09 6.24 -7.88
C ASN A 18 9.25 6.28 -6.36
N TYR A 19 8.26 6.81 -5.64
CA TYR A 19 8.21 6.85 -4.19
C TYR A 19 8.28 5.43 -3.61
N LEU A 20 7.45 4.51 -4.13
CA LEU A 20 7.47 3.12 -3.69
C LEU A 20 8.82 2.44 -3.95
N ARG A 21 9.47 2.70 -5.09
CA ARG A 21 10.84 2.18 -5.33
C ARG A 21 11.85 2.67 -4.30
N ALA A 22 11.75 3.93 -3.87
CA ALA A 22 12.69 4.53 -2.91
C ALA A 22 12.40 4.14 -1.46
N HIS A 23 11.12 4.09 -1.08
CA HIS A 23 10.70 3.92 0.32
C HIS A 23 10.23 2.52 0.66
N THR A 24 9.78 1.72 -0.31
CA THR A 24 9.27 0.33 -0.15
C THR A 24 8.02 0.17 0.71
N ARG A 25 7.37 1.27 1.10
CA ARG A 25 6.20 1.26 1.98
C ARG A 25 5.43 2.58 1.90
N ILE A 26 4.11 2.49 1.99
CA ILE A 26 3.21 3.65 2.05
C ILE A 26 1.87 3.19 2.65
N PHE A 27 1.14 4.12 3.25
CA PHE A 27 -0.26 3.91 3.60
C PHE A 27 -1.15 4.53 2.53
N MET A 28 -2.27 3.87 2.25
CA MET A 28 -3.27 4.26 1.26
C MET A 28 -4.66 4.13 1.89
N ASP A 29 -5.39 5.25 1.96
CA ASP A 29 -6.81 5.24 2.32
C ASP A 29 -7.65 5.40 1.07
N VAL A 30 -8.66 4.55 0.90
CA VAL A 30 -9.56 4.58 -0.25
C VAL A 30 -10.86 3.86 0.08
N GLU A 31 -12.00 4.38 -0.40
CA GLU A 31 -13.34 3.78 -0.18
C GLU A 31 -13.68 3.46 1.30
N GLY A 32 -13.11 4.20 2.24
CA GLY A 32 -13.28 3.98 3.68
C GLY A 32 -12.41 2.86 4.28
N GLY A 33 -11.62 2.17 3.46
CA GLY A 33 -10.57 1.25 3.89
C GLY A 33 -9.22 1.95 4.09
N SER A 34 -8.35 1.33 4.87
CA SER A 34 -6.96 1.75 5.04
C SER A 34 -6.04 0.57 4.80
N TYR A 35 -5.07 0.75 3.89
CA TYR A 35 -4.21 -0.31 3.41
C TYR A 35 -2.74 0.07 3.57
N TYR A 36 -1.94 -0.92 3.95
CA TYR A 36 -0.49 -0.81 4.00
C TYR A 36 0.12 -1.49 2.79
N LEU A 37 0.64 -0.71 1.85
CA LEU A 37 1.33 -1.24 0.68
C LEU A 37 2.81 -1.31 1.00
N THR A 38 3.39 -2.50 0.94
CA THR A 38 4.77 -2.71 1.38
C THR A 38 5.50 -3.76 0.57
N HIS A 39 6.82 -3.59 0.45
CA HIS A 39 7.73 -4.61 0.00
C HIS A 39 8.59 -5.11 1.17
N THR A 40 8.38 -6.35 1.57
CA THR A 40 9.16 -7.01 2.61
C THR A 40 9.18 -8.51 2.35
N ASP A 41 10.19 -9.19 2.89
CA ASP A 41 10.39 -10.64 2.69
C ASP A 41 10.52 -11.04 1.20
N GLY A 42 10.90 -10.08 0.34
CA GLY A 42 11.07 -10.28 -1.11
C GLY A 42 9.79 -10.15 -1.95
N TYR A 43 8.68 -9.69 -1.36
CA TYR A 43 7.40 -9.55 -2.05
C TYR A 43 6.75 -8.21 -1.78
N TRP A 44 6.07 -7.69 -2.80
CA TRP A 44 5.08 -6.62 -2.71
C TRP A 44 3.74 -7.20 -2.28
N ARG A 45 3.03 -6.48 -1.41
CA ARG A 45 1.70 -6.83 -0.92
C ARG A 45 0.92 -5.61 -0.43
N ALA A 46 -0.41 -5.71 -0.51
CA ALA A 46 -1.33 -4.86 0.22
C ALA A 46 -1.82 -5.61 1.46
N GLN A 47 -1.93 -4.88 2.58
CA GLN A 47 -2.41 -5.43 3.84
C GLN A 47 -3.53 -4.55 4.38
N ASP A 48 -4.60 -5.16 4.89
CA ASP A 48 -5.73 -4.46 5.51
C ASP A 48 -5.35 -4.01 6.93
N CYS A 49 -5.35 -2.69 7.14
CA CYS A 49 -5.00 -2.10 8.43
C CYS A 49 -6.07 -2.33 9.52
N ALA A 50 -7.30 -2.70 9.15
CA ALA A 50 -8.38 -2.98 10.08
C ALA A 50 -8.31 -4.40 10.67
N VAL A 51 -7.55 -5.31 10.06
CA VAL A 51 -7.51 -6.73 10.43
C VAL A 51 -6.10 -7.16 10.83
N MET A 52 -5.94 -7.55 12.09
CA MET A 52 -4.68 -8.07 12.62
C MET A 52 -4.68 -9.60 12.59
N ASN A 53 -3.56 -10.19 12.18
CA ASN A 53 -3.34 -11.64 12.25
C ASN A 53 -2.83 -12.06 13.64
N ASP A 54 -2.68 -13.37 13.86
CA ASP A 54 -2.24 -13.97 15.13
C ASP A 54 -0.87 -13.50 15.62
N LYS A 55 -0.08 -12.86 14.74
CA LYS A 55 1.25 -12.31 15.06
C LYS A 55 1.21 -10.81 15.34
N GLY A 56 0.02 -10.19 15.36
CA GLY A 56 -0.13 -8.76 15.54
C GLY A 56 0.37 -7.94 14.36
N HIS A 57 0.27 -8.47 13.13
CA HIS A 57 0.53 -7.72 11.90
C HIS A 57 -0.76 -7.53 11.10
N PHE A 58 -0.80 -6.52 10.24
CA PHE A 58 -1.89 -6.34 9.26
C PHE A 58 -1.97 -7.57 8.36
N THR A 59 -3.20 -7.97 8.06
CA THR A 59 -3.49 -9.17 7.27
C THR A 59 -3.34 -8.86 5.79
N ASP A 60 -2.66 -9.74 5.05
CA ASP A 60 -2.51 -9.58 3.60
C ASP A 60 -3.88 -9.68 2.91
N CYS A 61 -4.18 -8.72 2.03
CA CYS A 61 -5.41 -8.67 1.23
C CYS A 61 -5.14 -8.68 -0.29
N SER A 62 -3.87 -8.82 -0.69
CA SER A 62 -3.46 -9.09 -2.08
C SER A 62 -2.60 -10.35 -2.15
N ASP A 63 -2.43 -10.87 -3.37
CA ASP A 63 -1.37 -11.85 -3.65
C ASP A 63 0.02 -11.25 -3.38
N LEU A 64 0.99 -12.12 -3.07
CA LEU A 64 2.39 -11.77 -2.93
C LEU A 64 3.07 -11.81 -4.30
N VAL A 65 3.60 -10.67 -4.76
CA VAL A 65 4.24 -10.57 -6.08
C VAL A 65 5.67 -10.04 -5.99
N PRO A 66 6.62 -10.54 -6.80
CA PRO A 66 8.03 -10.21 -6.64
C PRO A 66 8.41 -8.81 -7.13
N THR A 67 7.61 -8.19 -8.00
CA THR A 67 7.95 -6.87 -8.58
C THR A 67 6.89 -5.81 -8.34
N LEU A 68 7.32 -4.54 -8.28
CA LEU A 68 6.41 -3.41 -8.15
C LEU A 68 5.47 -3.31 -9.36
N SER A 69 5.95 -3.65 -10.56
CA SER A 69 5.12 -3.58 -11.77
C SER A 69 3.97 -4.59 -11.72
N GLU A 70 4.22 -5.81 -11.26
CA GLU A 70 3.15 -6.80 -11.04
C GLU A 70 2.18 -6.30 -9.98
N PHE A 71 2.68 -5.70 -8.89
CA PHE A 71 1.83 -5.18 -7.82
C PHE A 71 0.91 -4.04 -8.28
N LEU A 72 1.42 -3.08 -9.06
CA LEU A 72 0.61 -1.99 -9.61
C LEU A 72 -0.43 -2.49 -10.62
N GLY A 73 -0.17 -3.61 -11.30
CA GLY A 73 -1.10 -4.26 -12.21
C GLY A 73 -2.03 -5.29 -11.54
N LEU A 74 -1.86 -5.57 -10.25
CA LEU A 74 -2.62 -6.57 -9.52
C LEU A 74 -4.00 -6.03 -9.13
N THR A 75 -5.05 -6.79 -9.44
CA THR A 75 -6.41 -6.52 -8.97
C THR A 75 -6.62 -7.18 -7.62
N TRP A 76 -6.80 -6.39 -6.56
CA TRP A 76 -6.97 -6.91 -5.20
C TRP A 76 -8.02 -6.15 -4.38
N LEU A 77 -8.42 -4.95 -4.82
CA LEU A 77 -9.43 -4.13 -4.16
C LEU A 77 -10.76 -4.28 -4.91
N ASP A 78 -11.54 -5.29 -4.57
CA ASP A 78 -12.84 -5.60 -5.22
C ASP A 78 -12.75 -5.66 -6.76
N GLY A 79 -11.67 -6.26 -7.26
CA GLY A 79 -11.39 -6.40 -8.70
C GLY A 79 -10.74 -5.18 -9.35
N LYS A 80 -10.43 -4.12 -8.59
CA LYS A 80 -9.70 -2.94 -9.04
C LYS A 80 -8.21 -3.06 -8.71
N LYS A 81 -7.38 -2.43 -9.55
CA LYS A 81 -5.94 -2.19 -9.27
C LYS A 81 -5.75 -0.79 -8.68
N ILE A 82 -4.55 -0.51 -8.18
CA ILE A 82 -4.20 0.78 -7.56
C ILE A 82 -4.44 1.95 -8.53
N GLU A 83 -4.09 1.78 -9.81
CA GLU A 83 -4.28 2.82 -10.83
C GLU A 83 -5.76 3.20 -11.03
N ASP A 84 -6.69 2.25 -10.89
CA ASP A 84 -8.13 2.51 -11.09
C ASP A 84 -8.73 3.38 -9.98
N VAL A 85 -8.11 3.40 -8.81
CA VAL A 85 -8.60 4.10 -7.60
C VAL A 85 -7.66 5.21 -7.14
N PHE A 86 -6.57 5.47 -7.87
CA PHE A 86 -5.51 6.36 -7.43
C PHE A 86 -6.01 7.78 -7.14
N ASP A 87 -6.84 8.32 -8.04
CA ASP A 87 -7.40 9.67 -7.91
C ASP A 87 -8.38 9.82 -6.73
N GLU A 88 -8.93 8.71 -6.24
CA GLU A 88 -9.82 8.65 -5.08
C GLU A 88 -9.06 8.34 -3.78
N SER A 89 -7.77 8.02 -3.89
CA SER A 89 -6.95 7.56 -2.78
C SER A 89 -6.21 8.70 -2.10
N THR A 90 -6.06 8.58 -0.79
CA THR A 90 -5.18 9.46 -0.01
C THR A 90 -3.97 8.68 0.47
N PHE A 91 -2.78 9.20 0.19
CA PHE A 91 -1.52 8.52 0.51
C PHE A 91 -0.82 9.16 1.69
N TYR A 92 -0.12 8.35 2.48
CA TYR A 92 0.60 8.82 3.68
C TYR A 92 1.94 8.11 3.80
N LYS A 93 2.95 8.82 4.31
CA LYS A 93 4.25 8.22 4.62
C LYS A 93 4.09 7.15 5.69
N SER A 94 4.89 6.10 5.57
CA SER A 94 5.12 5.16 6.66
C SER A 94 6.36 5.60 7.43
N ILE A 95 6.18 6.05 8.65
CA ILE A 95 7.27 6.43 9.57
C ILE A 95 7.66 5.23 10.44
N GLN A 96 8.94 5.11 10.76
CA GLN A 96 9.43 4.24 11.82
C GLN A 96 9.87 5.18 12.93
N ASP A 97 9.37 4.96 14.14
CA ASP A 97 10.03 5.47 15.35
C ASP A 97 11.45 4.88 15.47
#